data_AF-A0A661VPX1-F1
#
_entry.id   AF-A0A661VPX1-F1
#
_cell.length_a   1.000
_cell.length_b   1.000
_cell.length_c   1.000
_cell.angle_alpha   90.00
_cell.angle_beta   90.00
_cell.angle_gamma   90.00
#
_symmetry.space_group_name_H-M   'P 1'
#
loop_
_entity.id
_entity.type
_entity.pdbx_description
1 polymer ?
#
loop_
_entity_poly.entity_id
_entity_poly.type
_entity_poly.pdbx_seq_one_letter_code
_entity_poly.pdbx_strand_id
1 'polypeptide(L)'
;MRSYLELPNGRLICRNCGADNTDHFTRLGICPRCGTQRASWDLDNTRCPECGAGQAIAYHKEDICPYCGADNSGARALRAQGGGRQLQRFFVNPVGILAILFALGPLATPLTQGKLGPYINIGVCTVFAVFLSCLVVFMSYSMRTTFRGYSWSRRVKKGLRPPLVLIMAVALVAALALALLFIATYKDEGSSKLLNSLIYSGIFILFSLAFALGAAQQYVGYLDDMLQLPEPIFAHEDRLVRVITESAQRKLGNRTPLHLLGMERLPTGGAKILFAHYGDPEYRTAKNGTPITVREERKWLVVTDEWGNILSMREEGLPRLAEVKPPKETALQKVEGQ
;
A
#
# COMPACT_ATOMS: atom_id res chain seq x y z
N MET A 1 -2.02 -16.42 -9.50
CA MET A 1 -3.19 -16.83 -10.32
C MET A 1 -3.45 -15.74 -11.36
N ARG A 2 -3.65 -16.08 -12.63
CA ARG A 2 -3.94 -15.08 -13.68
C ARG A 2 -5.37 -14.57 -13.51
N SER A 3 -5.55 -13.25 -13.44
CA SER A 3 -6.85 -12.58 -13.24
C SER A 3 -7.79 -12.63 -14.46
N TYR A 4 -7.38 -13.32 -15.54
CA TYR A 4 -8.04 -13.29 -16.85
C TYR A 4 -7.98 -14.66 -17.54
N LEU A 5 -8.91 -14.87 -18.47
CA LEU A 5 -8.94 -15.98 -19.41
C LEU A 5 -8.55 -15.42 -20.79
N GLU A 6 -7.51 -15.98 -21.38
CA GLU A 6 -7.03 -15.60 -22.71
C GLU A 6 -7.53 -16.65 -23.70
N LEU A 7 -8.39 -16.23 -24.62
CA LEU A 7 -9.01 -17.10 -25.62
C LEU A 7 -8.09 -17.24 -26.85
N PRO A 8 -8.24 -18.31 -27.65
CA PRO A 8 -7.37 -18.61 -28.80
C PRO A 8 -7.33 -17.50 -29.88
N ASN A 9 -8.35 -16.65 -29.91
CA ASN A 9 -8.48 -15.52 -30.84
C ASN A 9 -7.88 -14.20 -30.28
N GLY A 10 -7.09 -14.27 -29.21
CA GLY A 10 -6.53 -13.10 -28.54
C GLY A 10 -7.52 -12.34 -27.66
N ARG A 11 -8.74 -12.88 -27.43
CA ARG A 11 -9.71 -12.24 -26.54
C ARG A 11 -9.36 -12.41 -25.07
N LEU A 12 -9.55 -11.35 -24.28
CA LEU A 12 -9.30 -11.33 -22.84
C LEU A 12 -10.61 -11.14 -22.07
N ILE A 13 -10.93 -12.11 -21.21
CA ILE A 13 -12.11 -12.08 -20.33
C ILE A 13 -11.67 -11.88 -18.87
N CYS A 14 -12.21 -10.87 -18.17
CA CYS A 14 -12.01 -10.71 -16.71
C CYS A 14 -12.56 -11.95 -16.00
N ARG A 15 -11.73 -12.76 -15.32
CA ARG A 15 -12.22 -13.92 -14.53
C ARG A 15 -13.14 -13.50 -13.38
N ASN A 16 -13.02 -12.25 -12.93
CA ASN A 16 -13.77 -11.71 -11.79
C ASN A 16 -15.17 -11.18 -12.15
N CYS A 17 -15.44 -10.82 -13.41
CA CYS A 17 -16.77 -10.31 -13.81
C CYS A 17 -17.27 -10.74 -15.20
N GLY A 18 -16.53 -11.58 -15.91
CA GLY A 18 -16.91 -12.08 -17.23
C GLY A 18 -16.92 -11.01 -18.34
N ALA A 19 -16.40 -9.80 -18.10
CA ALA A 19 -16.35 -8.78 -19.14
C ALA A 19 -15.37 -9.18 -20.24
N ASP A 20 -15.87 -9.28 -21.48
CA ASP A 20 -15.09 -9.35 -22.72
C ASP A 20 -14.74 -7.92 -23.12
N ASN A 21 -13.48 -7.52 -22.93
CA ASN A 21 -13.06 -6.13 -23.16
C ASN A 21 -11.64 -6.08 -23.72
N THR A 22 -11.42 -6.75 -24.85
CA THR A 22 -10.12 -6.88 -25.53
C THR A 22 -9.35 -5.59 -25.69
N ASP A 23 -9.98 -4.53 -26.20
CA ASP A 23 -9.27 -3.30 -26.58
C ASP A 23 -8.92 -2.43 -25.37
N HIS A 24 -9.78 -2.43 -24.35
CA HIS A 24 -9.48 -1.74 -23.10
C HIS A 24 -8.51 -2.55 -22.22
N PHE A 25 -8.61 -3.88 -22.18
CA PHE A 25 -7.68 -4.69 -21.39
C PHE A 25 -6.25 -4.70 -21.92
N THR A 26 -6.08 -4.72 -23.25
CA THR A 26 -4.75 -4.71 -23.88
C THR A 26 -4.03 -3.39 -23.67
N ARG A 27 -4.74 -2.25 -23.72
CA ARG A 27 -4.15 -0.93 -23.47
C ARG A 27 -4.01 -0.59 -21.99
N LEU A 28 -4.99 -0.98 -21.16
CA LEU A 28 -5.11 -0.45 -19.80
C LEU A 28 -4.62 -1.39 -18.71
N GLY A 29 -4.52 -2.69 -18.99
CA GLY A 29 -4.14 -3.68 -17.97
C GLY A 29 -5.09 -3.73 -16.78
N ILE A 30 -6.30 -3.16 -16.87
CA ILE A 30 -7.32 -3.16 -15.82
C ILE A 30 -8.67 -3.42 -16.48
N CYS A 31 -9.51 -4.23 -15.85
CA CYS A 31 -10.89 -4.36 -16.31
C CYS A 31 -11.71 -3.10 -16.00
N PRO A 32 -12.38 -2.48 -16.99
CA PRO A 32 -13.23 -1.31 -16.75
C PRO A 32 -14.49 -1.64 -15.93
N ARG A 33 -14.90 -2.92 -15.87
CA ARG A 33 -16.10 -3.36 -15.14
C ARG A 33 -15.80 -3.80 -13.70
N CYS A 34 -14.73 -4.58 -13.50
CA CYS A 34 -14.38 -5.20 -12.22
C CYS A 34 -13.19 -4.51 -11.50
N GLY A 35 -12.51 -3.56 -12.13
CA GLY A 35 -11.29 -2.91 -11.60
C GLY A 35 -10.10 -3.86 -11.41
N THR A 36 -10.23 -5.12 -11.81
CA THR A 36 -9.22 -6.15 -11.57
C THR A 36 -8.01 -5.93 -12.48
N GLN A 37 -6.82 -5.79 -11.89
CA GLN A 37 -5.58 -5.52 -12.62
C GLN A 37 -5.01 -6.81 -13.27
N ARG A 38 -4.46 -6.65 -14.47
CA ARG A 38 -3.53 -7.56 -15.12
C ARG A 38 -2.23 -7.49 -14.32
N ALA A 39 -1.67 -8.64 -13.96
CA ALA A 39 -0.40 -8.70 -13.25
C ALA A 39 0.74 -8.29 -14.20
N SER A 40 0.93 -6.98 -14.43
CA SER A 40 2.10 -6.43 -15.14
C SER A 40 3.05 -5.79 -14.13
N TRP A 41 4.25 -6.31 -14.08
CA TRP A 41 5.29 -6.09 -13.06
C TRP A 41 6.04 -4.75 -13.19
N ASP A 42 5.35 -3.61 -13.32
CA ASP A 42 5.99 -2.28 -13.36
C ASP A 42 5.09 -1.16 -12.79
N LEU A 43 4.52 -1.39 -11.59
CA LEU A 43 3.36 -0.65 -11.06
C LEU A 43 3.64 0.43 -10.01
N ASP A 44 4.88 0.62 -9.56
CA ASP A 44 5.13 1.56 -8.44
C ASP A 44 5.02 3.03 -8.85
N ASN A 45 5.19 3.34 -10.14
CA ASN A 45 5.09 4.71 -10.65
C ASN A 45 3.78 5.03 -11.37
N THR A 46 2.86 4.09 -11.62
CA THR A 46 1.62 4.37 -12.37
C THR A 46 0.36 4.43 -11.50
N ARG A 47 0.50 4.07 -10.21
CA ARG A 47 -0.60 4.09 -9.24
C ARG A 47 -0.88 5.49 -8.69
N CYS A 48 -2.16 5.76 -8.43
CA CYS A 48 -2.55 6.88 -7.57
C CYS A 48 -1.98 6.64 -6.16
N PRO A 49 -1.18 7.57 -5.59
CA PRO A 49 -0.72 7.47 -4.21
C PRO A 49 -1.85 7.50 -3.19
N GLU A 50 -3.02 8.06 -3.54
CA GLU A 50 -4.20 8.09 -2.68
C GLU A 50 -5.00 6.78 -2.73
N CYS A 51 -5.49 6.35 -3.90
CA CYS A 51 -6.38 5.18 -3.99
C CYS A 51 -5.74 3.89 -4.52
N GLY A 52 -4.46 3.91 -4.89
CA GLY A 52 -3.76 2.74 -5.42
C GLY A 52 -4.16 2.32 -6.84
N ALA A 53 -5.06 3.05 -7.52
CA ALA A 53 -5.50 2.75 -8.88
C ALA A 53 -4.35 2.88 -9.89
N GLY A 54 -4.03 1.80 -10.61
CA GLY A 54 -2.84 1.63 -11.46
C GLY A 54 -2.75 2.48 -12.73
N GLN A 55 -3.70 3.38 -12.98
CA GLN A 55 -3.72 4.20 -14.19
C GLN A 55 -4.06 5.67 -13.98
N ALA A 56 -4.16 6.12 -12.73
CA ALA A 56 -4.73 7.43 -12.46
C ALA A 56 -3.97 8.62 -13.08
N ILE A 57 -2.70 8.47 -13.49
CA ILE A 57 -1.84 9.64 -13.71
C ILE A 57 -1.05 9.60 -15.03
N ALA A 58 -0.93 8.45 -15.70
CA ALA A 58 -0.11 8.36 -16.92
C ALA A 58 -0.81 8.87 -18.20
N TYR A 59 -2.14 8.95 -18.21
CA TYR A 59 -2.92 9.21 -19.43
C TYR A 59 -3.96 10.34 -19.33
N HIS A 60 -4.22 10.87 -18.14
CA HIS A 60 -5.12 12.01 -17.98
C HIS A 60 -4.33 13.32 -17.98
N LYS A 61 -4.74 14.27 -18.83
CA LYS A 61 -4.15 15.61 -18.94
C LYS A 61 -4.31 16.39 -17.63
N GLU A 62 -5.42 16.12 -16.94
CA GLU A 62 -5.73 16.61 -15.60
C GLU A 62 -4.92 15.85 -14.54
N ASP A 63 -4.39 16.57 -13.55
CA ASP A 63 -3.63 16.00 -12.43
C ASP A 63 -4.55 15.25 -11.42
N ILE A 64 -5.85 15.29 -11.65
CA ILE A 64 -6.88 14.74 -10.76
C ILE A 64 -7.10 13.25 -11.06
N CYS A 65 -7.08 12.41 -10.02
CA CYS A 65 -7.36 10.98 -10.16
C CYS A 65 -8.84 10.77 -10.54
N PRO A 66 -9.15 10.05 -11.64
CA PRO A 66 -10.55 9.82 -12.03
C PRO A 66 -11.30 8.86 -11.09
N TYR A 67 -10.59 8.14 -10.22
CA TYR A 67 -11.18 7.17 -9.29
C TYR A 67 -11.49 7.75 -7.91
N CYS A 68 -10.66 8.66 -7.41
CA CYS A 68 -10.80 9.21 -6.06
C CYS A 68 -10.81 10.73 -5.98
N GLY A 69 -10.58 11.44 -7.09
CA GLY A 69 -10.51 12.90 -7.12
C GLY A 69 -9.24 13.50 -6.50
N ALA A 70 -8.27 12.67 -6.12
CA ALA A 70 -6.98 13.10 -5.58
C ALA A 70 -6.22 14.00 -6.56
N ASP A 71 -5.69 15.14 -6.11
CA ASP A 71 -4.68 15.86 -6.88
C ASP A 71 -3.35 15.11 -6.84
N ASN A 72 -2.86 14.74 -8.02
CA ASN A 72 -1.62 14.00 -8.22
C ASN A 72 -0.54 14.85 -8.91
N SER A 73 -0.68 16.18 -8.92
CA SER A 73 0.30 17.13 -9.45
C SER A 73 1.70 16.87 -8.87
N GLY A 74 1.80 16.64 -7.57
CA GLY A 74 3.04 16.23 -6.89
C GLY A 74 3.61 14.89 -7.38
N ALA A 75 2.76 13.90 -7.61
CA ALA A 75 3.20 12.61 -8.16
C ALA A 75 3.69 12.74 -9.62
N ARG A 76 3.06 13.61 -10.42
CA ARG A 76 3.52 13.95 -11.78
C ARG A 76 4.87 14.67 -11.73
N ALA A 77 5.03 15.66 -10.85
CA ALA A 77 6.29 16.37 -10.65
C ALA A 77 7.43 15.42 -10.23
N LEU A 78 7.16 14.45 -9.35
CA LEU A 78 8.13 13.42 -8.96
C LEU A 78 8.58 12.57 -10.16
N ARG A 79 7.67 12.19 -11.05
CA ARG A 79 8.01 11.45 -12.28
C ARG A 79 8.79 12.30 -13.27
N ALA A 80 8.39 13.56 -13.45
CA ALA A 80 9.03 14.51 -14.36
C ALA A 80 10.49 14.79 -13.96
N GLN A 81 10.84 14.63 -12.67
CA GLN A 81 12.22 14.73 -12.21
C GLN A 81 13.15 13.63 -12.79
N GLY A 82 12.59 12.51 -13.26
CA GLY A 82 13.35 11.37 -13.78
C GLY A 82 14.14 10.60 -12.72
N GLY A 83 14.60 9.40 -13.07
CA GLY A 83 15.32 8.51 -12.13
C GLY A 83 16.60 9.12 -11.55
N GLY A 84 17.32 9.92 -12.35
CA GLY A 84 18.59 10.54 -11.93
C GLY A 84 18.44 11.54 -10.78
N ARG A 85 17.46 12.46 -10.84
CA ARG A 85 17.22 13.42 -9.74
C ARG A 85 16.69 12.74 -8.48
N GLN A 86 15.88 11.68 -8.64
CA GLN A 86 15.41 10.89 -7.50
C GLN A 86 16.57 10.17 -6.80
N LEU A 87 17.49 9.59 -7.57
CA LEU A 87 18.71 8.97 -7.05
C LEU A 87 19.61 10.00 -6.36
N GLN A 88 19.80 11.17 -6.99
CA GLN A 88 20.55 12.27 -6.40
C GLN A 88 19.98 12.68 -5.04
N ARG A 89 18.66 12.86 -4.91
CA ARG A 89 18.08 13.25 -3.62
C ARG A 89 18.17 12.18 -2.54
N PHE A 90 18.10 10.91 -2.93
CA PHE A 90 18.22 9.81 -1.98
C PHE A 90 19.66 9.65 -1.46
N PHE A 91 20.67 9.84 -2.31
CA PHE A 91 22.07 9.56 -1.98
C PHE A 91 22.93 10.77 -1.66
N VAL A 92 22.56 11.98 -2.11
CA VAL A 92 23.35 13.21 -1.90
C VAL A 92 22.90 13.97 -0.64
N ASN A 93 21.95 13.42 0.13
CA ASN A 93 21.73 13.89 1.50
C ASN A 93 22.85 13.37 2.43
N PRO A 94 23.10 14.05 3.58
CA PRO A 94 24.17 13.64 4.49
C PRO A 94 24.08 12.17 4.92
N VAL A 95 22.85 11.67 5.10
CA VAL A 95 22.59 10.30 5.55
C VAL A 95 22.82 9.26 4.44
N GLY A 96 22.44 9.57 3.20
CA GLY A 96 22.68 8.70 2.04
C GLY A 96 24.16 8.63 1.67
N ILE A 97 24.90 9.73 1.83
CA ILE A 97 26.36 9.74 1.71
C ILE A 97 26.97 8.78 2.74
N LEU A 98 26.53 8.84 4.00
CA LEU A 98 26.98 7.90 5.03
C LEU A 98 26.66 6.44 4.67
N ALA A 99 25.48 6.16 4.12
CA ALA A 99 25.12 4.81 3.68
C ALA A 99 26.10 4.26 2.62
N ILE A 100 26.49 5.09 1.64
CA ILE A 100 27.48 4.74 0.61
C ILE A 100 28.87 4.60 1.23
N LEU A 101 29.28 5.52 2.11
CA LEU A 101 30.59 5.47 2.77
C LEU A 101 30.76 4.19 3.58
N PHE A 102 29.74 3.74 4.31
CA PHE A 102 29.79 2.46 5.02
C PHE A 102 29.69 1.26 4.08
N ALA A 103 29.02 1.38 2.93
CA ALA A 103 28.95 0.28 1.96
C ALA A 103 30.28 0.05 1.24
N LEU A 104 31.02 1.14 0.96
CA LEU A 104 32.32 1.09 0.30
C LEU A 104 33.50 1.09 1.29
N GLY A 105 33.25 1.38 2.57
CA GLY A 105 34.25 1.41 3.63
C GLY A 105 35.15 0.18 3.71
N PRO A 106 34.64 -1.06 3.52
CA PRO A 106 35.50 -2.23 3.51
C PRO A 106 36.54 -2.24 2.36
N LEU A 107 36.40 -1.45 1.30
CA LEU A 107 37.43 -1.31 0.27
C LEU A 107 38.73 -0.67 0.80
N ALA A 108 38.67 0.03 1.94
CA ALA A 108 39.85 0.56 2.62
C ALA A 108 40.56 -0.50 3.48
N THR A 109 39.97 -1.67 3.71
CA THR A 109 40.54 -2.73 4.57
C THR A 109 41.93 -3.21 4.13
N PRO A 110 42.27 -3.32 2.82
CA PRO A 110 43.63 -3.61 2.38
C PRO A 110 44.68 -2.61 2.88
N LEU A 111 44.33 -1.33 3.05
CA LEU A 111 45.23 -0.32 3.62
C LEU A 111 45.58 -0.61 5.09
N THR A 112 44.74 -1.40 5.76
CA THR A 112 44.91 -1.80 7.16
C THR A 112 45.47 -3.21 7.31
N GLN A 113 45.93 -3.83 6.21
CA GLN A 113 46.36 -5.23 6.17
C GLN A 113 47.47 -5.56 7.17
N GLY A 114 48.42 -4.65 7.41
CA GLY A 114 49.48 -4.84 8.40
C GLY A 114 48.97 -4.92 9.85
N LYS A 115 47.81 -4.33 10.16
CA LYS A 115 47.24 -4.32 11.52
C LYS A 115 46.16 -5.38 11.72
N LEU A 116 45.30 -5.57 10.72
CA LEU A 116 44.13 -6.45 10.80
C LEU A 116 44.33 -7.82 10.15
N GLY A 117 45.28 -7.95 9.22
CA GLY A 117 45.52 -9.20 8.47
C GLY A 117 45.81 -10.45 9.31
N PRO A 118 46.47 -10.35 10.48
CA PRO A 118 46.63 -11.50 11.36
C PRO A 118 45.31 -12.03 11.92
N TYR A 119 44.29 -11.18 12.05
CA TYR A 119 43.07 -11.44 12.80
C TYR A 119 41.83 -11.64 11.94
N ILE A 120 41.85 -11.17 10.68
CA ILE A 120 40.74 -11.32 9.72
C ILE A 120 41.21 -11.77 8.34
N ASN A 121 40.34 -12.48 7.62
CA ASN A 121 40.55 -12.81 6.22
C ASN A 121 40.06 -11.65 5.34
N ILE A 122 40.96 -10.71 5.07
CA ILE A 122 40.65 -9.43 4.41
C ILE A 122 39.99 -9.63 3.05
N GLY A 123 40.48 -10.56 2.22
CA GLY A 123 39.97 -10.75 0.87
C GLY A 123 38.50 -11.16 0.86
N VAL A 124 38.16 -12.22 1.60
CA VAL A 124 36.79 -12.74 1.68
C VAL A 124 35.89 -11.73 2.39
N CYS A 125 36.35 -11.16 3.50
CA CYS A 125 35.59 -10.22 4.31
C CYS A 125 35.25 -8.93 3.55
N THR A 126 36.20 -8.39 2.79
CA THR A 126 36.01 -7.16 2.00
C THR A 126 34.98 -7.36 0.90
N VAL A 127 35.13 -8.42 0.09
CA VAL A 127 34.21 -8.71 -1.01
C VAL A 127 32.80 -8.96 -0.47
N PHE A 128 32.68 -9.77 0.58
CA PHE A 128 31.41 -10.10 1.21
C PHE A 128 30.72 -8.87 1.82
N ALA A 129 31.45 -8.07 2.58
CA ALA A 129 30.92 -6.86 3.22
C ALA A 129 30.46 -5.83 2.19
N VAL A 130 31.27 -5.55 1.15
CA VAL A 130 30.89 -4.61 0.09
C VAL A 130 29.65 -5.10 -0.65
N PHE A 131 29.62 -6.38 -1.05
CA PHE A 131 28.50 -6.94 -1.79
C PHE A 131 27.18 -6.82 -1.01
N LEU A 132 27.17 -7.26 0.26
CA LEU A 132 25.96 -7.24 1.08
C LEU A 132 25.55 -5.82 1.47
N SER A 133 26.49 -4.95 1.82
CA SER A 133 26.16 -3.55 2.12
C SER A 133 25.59 -2.83 0.90
N CYS A 134 26.17 -3.02 -0.29
CA CYS A 134 25.61 -2.50 -1.53
C CYS A 134 24.21 -3.06 -1.78
N LEU A 135 24.01 -4.37 -1.61
CA LEU A 135 22.68 -4.99 -1.78
C LEU A 135 21.66 -4.36 -0.84
N VAL A 136 21.99 -4.16 0.43
CA VAL A 136 21.10 -3.50 1.41
C VAL A 136 20.77 -2.07 0.98
N VAL A 137 21.76 -1.31 0.53
CA VAL A 137 21.58 0.07 0.06
C VAL A 137 20.67 0.11 -1.19
N PHE A 138 20.91 -0.76 -2.18
CA PHE A 138 20.10 -0.84 -3.39
C PHE A 138 18.67 -1.30 -3.09
N MET A 139 18.48 -2.29 -2.21
CA MET A 139 17.15 -2.73 -1.79
C MET A 139 16.40 -1.64 -1.03
N SER A 140 17.09 -0.87 -0.19
CA SER A 140 16.48 0.28 0.50
C SER A 140 16.06 1.37 -0.49
N TYR A 141 16.87 1.63 -1.53
CA TYR A 141 16.53 2.56 -2.60
C TYR A 141 15.35 2.08 -3.47
N SER A 142 15.31 0.78 -3.83
CA SER A 142 14.22 0.22 -4.62
C SER A 142 12.89 0.29 -3.85
N MET A 143 12.92 0.08 -2.54
CA MET A 143 11.76 0.15 -1.66
C MET A 143 11.42 1.58 -1.15
N ARG A 144 12.10 2.63 -1.62
CA ARG A 144 11.97 4.01 -1.08
C ARG A 144 10.52 4.53 -1.02
N THR A 145 9.72 4.25 -2.04
CA THR A 145 8.30 4.66 -2.12
C THR A 145 7.41 3.77 -1.26
N THR A 146 7.76 2.47 -1.15
CA THR A 146 7.07 1.51 -0.28
C THR A 146 7.21 1.90 1.20
N PHE A 147 8.33 2.51 1.61
CA PHE A 147 8.50 3.01 2.97
C PHE A 147 7.51 4.09 3.37
N ARG A 148 7.04 4.92 2.42
CA ARG A 148 5.92 5.85 2.63
C ARG A 148 4.61 5.07 2.89
N GLY A 149 4.30 4.08 2.05
CA GLY A 149 3.13 3.22 2.27
C GLY A 149 3.19 2.49 3.62
N TYR A 150 4.37 2.04 4.04
CA TYR A 150 4.61 1.46 5.35
C TYR A 150 4.35 2.45 6.49
N SER A 151 4.87 3.69 6.40
CA SER A 151 4.71 4.72 7.44
C SER A 151 3.26 5.18 7.63
N TRP A 152 2.45 5.15 6.56
CA TRP A 152 1.03 5.39 6.64
C TRP A 152 0.26 4.16 7.14
N SER A 153 0.52 2.98 6.59
CA SER A 153 -0.25 1.77 6.93
C SER A 153 -0.10 1.34 8.40
N ARG A 154 1.04 1.63 9.04
CA ARG A 154 1.23 1.40 10.50
C ARG A 154 0.25 2.18 11.38
N ARG A 155 -0.33 3.28 10.90
CA ARG A 155 -1.33 4.05 11.66
C ARG A 155 -2.70 3.37 11.70
N VAL A 156 -2.98 2.51 10.72
CA VAL A 156 -4.30 1.91 10.51
C VAL A 156 -4.31 0.41 10.82
N LYS A 157 -3.18 -0.28 10.62
CA LYS A 157 -3.06 -1.72 10.88
C LYS A 157 -2.87 -1.99 12.37
N LYS A 158 -3.63 -2.96 12.91
CA LYS A 158 -3.48 -3.43 14.30
C LYS A 158 -2.28 -4.38 14.39
N GLY A 159 -1.39 -4.18 15.37
CA GLY A 159 -0.24 -5.05 15.67
C GLY A 159 1.09 -4.32 15.85
N LEU A 160 2.14 -5.06 16.23
CA LEU A 160 3.51 -4.53 16.36
C LEU A 160 4.10 -4.28 14.97
N ARG A 161 4.02 -3.03 14.50
CA ARG A 161 4.72 -2.54 13.30
C ARG A 161 5.69 -1.43 13.71
N PRO A 162 6.98 -1.75 13.93
CA PRO A 162 7.92 -0.78 14.47
C PRO A 162 8.10 0.41 13.52
N PRO A 163 8.21 1.66 14.05
CA PRO A 163 8.58 2.81 13.24
C PRO A 163 9.89 2.53 12.49
N LEU A 164 10.06 3.10 11.28
CA LEU A 164 11.34 3.04 10.57
C LEU A 164 12.50 3.58 11.43
N VAL A 165 12.24 4.64 12.22
CA VAL A 165 13.17 5.19 13.22
C VAL A 165 13.63 4.12 14.22
N LEU A 166 12.73 3.26 14.70
CA LEU A 166 13.06 2.23 15.68
C LEU A 166 13.92 1.14 15.02
N ILE A 167 13.58 0.71 13.80
CA ILE A 167 14.39 -0.27 13.06
C ILE A 167 15.80 0.29 12.81
N MET A 168 15.89 1.55 12.39
CA MET A 168 17.16 2.26 12.23
C MET A 168 17.95 2.33 13.53
N ALA A 169 17.33 2.70 14.65
CA ALA A 169 17.98 2.80 15.94
C ALA A 169 18.49 1.43 16.42
N VAL A 170 17.70 0.38 16.26
CA VAL A 170 18.11 -1.00 16.60
C VAL A 170 19.28 -1.45 15.74
N ALA A 171 19.26 -1.18 14.42
CA ALA A 171 20.38 -1.50 13.54
C ALA A 171 21.65 -0.74 13.93
N LEU A 172 21.54 0.53 14.31
CA LEU A 172 22.66 1.35 14.77
C LEU A 172 23.25 0.83 16.08
N VAL A 173 22.40 0.53 17.07
CA VAL A 173 22.82 -0.03 18.37
C VAL A 173 23.48 -1.39 18.17
N ALA A 174 22.91 -2.25 17.32
CA ALA A 174 23.50 -3.54 16.99
C ALA A 174 24.86 -3.40 16.28
N ALA A 175 25.01 -2.44 15.36
CA ALA A 175 26.29 -2.15 14.72
C ALA A 175 27.36 -1.72 15.73
N LEU A 176 27.00 -0.83 16.67
CA LEU A 176 27.88 -0.38 17.75
C LEU A 176 28.25 -1.53 18.70
N ALA A 177 27.29 -2.38 19.05
CA ALA A 177 27.54 -3.56 19.88
C ALA A 177 28.50 -4.54 19.20
N LEU A 178 28.32 -4.80 17.90
CA LEU A 178 29.26 -5.62 17.11
C LEU A 178 30.65 -4.97 17.01
N ALA A 179 30.73 -3.64 16.90
CA ALA A 179 32.01 -2.94 16.88
C ALA A 179 32.75 -3.06 18.22
N LEU A 180 32.04 -2.92 19.34
CA LEU A 180 32.61 -3.14 20.67
C LEU A 180 33.04 -4.59 20.87
N LEU A 181 32.22 -5.54 20.42
CA LEU A 181 32.55 -6.96 20.45
C LEU A 181 33.81 -7.24 19.62
N PHE A 182 33.89 -6.71 18.41
CA PHE A 182 35.07 -6.85 17.56
C PHE A 182 36.33 -6.31 18.25
N ILE A 183 36.26 -5.12 18.85
CA ILE A 183 37.38 -4.52 19.58
C ILE A 183 37.82 -5.40 20.78
N ALA A 184 36.88 -6.06 21.44
CA ALA A 184 37.18 -6.96 22.55
C ALA A 184 37.80 -8.29 22.09
N THR A 185 37.36 -8.84 20.95
CA THR A 185 37.75 -10.20 20.52
C THR A 185 38.88 -10.24 19.50
N TYR A 186 39.15 -9.16 18.74
CA TYR A 186 40.07 -9.26 17.59
C TYR A 186 41.51 -9.60 17.95
N LYS A 187 41.94 -9.40 19.21
CA LYS A 187 43.28 -9.76 19.71
C LYS A 187 43.32 -11.05 20.52
N ASP A 188 42.18 -11.68 20.74
CA ASP A 188 42.11 -12.92 21.51
C ASP A 188 42.63 -14.09 20.65
N GLU A 189 43.68 -14.76 21.11
CA GLU A 189 44.30 -15.91 20.43
C GLU A 189 43.32 -17.10 20.28
N GLY A 190 42.28 -17.16 21.11
CA GLY A 190 41.22 -18.16 21.01
C GLY A 190 40.16 -17.87 19.94
N SER A 191 40.12 -16.66 19.36
CA SER A 191 39.09 -16.27 18.41
C SER A 191 39.41 -16.73 16.98
N SER A 192 38.46 -17.38 16.32
CA SER A 192 38.68 -17.79 14.92
C SER A 192 38.71 -16.58 14.00
N LYS A 193 39.67 -16.53 13.07
CA LYS A 193 39.76 -15.46 12.04
C LYS A 193 38.46 -15.32 11.25
N LEU A 194 37.77 -16.43 11.02
CA LEU A 194 36.47 -16.47 10.35
C LEU A 194 35.41 -15.68 11.14
N LEU A 195 35.30 -15.94 12.45
CA LEU A 195 34.33 -15.25 13.32
C LEU A 195 34.59 -13.74 13.36
N ASN A 196 35.84 -13.32 13.56
CA ASN A 196 36.21 -11.90 13.55
C ASN A 196 35.91 -11.25 12.18
N SER A 197 36.07 -12.00 11.09
CA SER A 197 35.72 -11.53 9.74
C SER A 197 34.21 -11.35 9.56
N LEU A 198 33.40 -12.26 10.10
CA LEU A 198 31.93 -12.14 10.08
C LEU A 198 31.43 -10.97 10.93
N ILE A 199 31.99 -10.79 12.13
CA ILE A 199 31.67 -9.65 12.99
C ILE A 199 32.04 -8.35 12.27
N TYR A 200 33.24 -8.26 11.70
CA TYR A 200 33.69 -7.09 10.95
C TYR A 200 32.75 -6.77 9.78
N SER A 201 32.39 -7.76 8.94
CA SER A 201 31.42 -7.56 7.86
C SER A 201 30.06 -7.10 8.39
N GLY A 202 29.57 -7.71 9.49
CA GLY A 202 28.30 -7.37 10.11
C GLY A 202 28.19 -5.92 10.55
N ILE A 203 29.29 -5.32 11.04
CA ILE A 203 29.35 -3.90 11.40
C ILE A 203 28.99 -3.02 10.19
N PHE A 204 29.67 -3.21 9.05
CA PHE A 204 29.42 -2.40 7.85
C PHE A 204 28.03 -2.62 7.28
N ILE A 205 27.54 -3.87 7.27
CA ILE A 205 26.20 -4.19 6.78
C ILE A 205 25.12 -3.48 7.61
N LEU A 206 25.24 -3.51 8.95
CA LEU A 206 24.27 -2.88 9.84
C LEU A 206 24.35 -1.35 9.82
N PHE A 207 25.55 -0.75 9.74
CA PHE A 207 25.66 0.70 9.53
C PHE A 207 25.06 1.12 8.20
N SER A 208 25.38 0.41 7.10
CA SER A 208 24.77 0.66 5.79
C SER A 208 23.25 0.54 5.84
N LEU A 209 22.69 -0.46 6.53
CA LEU A 209 21.24 -0.59 6.74
C LEU A 209 20.67 0.61 7.51
N ALA A 210 21.27 0.98 8.64
CA ALA A 210 20.78 2.08 9.47
C ALA A 210 20.76 3.40 8.68
N PHE A 211 21.85 3.74 7.99
CA PHE A 211 21.92 4.95 7.20
C PHE A 211 21.03 4.90 5.95
N ALA A 212 20.89 3.74 5.29
CA ALA A 212 19.97 3.62 4.16
C ALA A 212 18.50 3.79 4.57
N LEU A 213 18.10 3.27 5.74
CA LEU A 213 16.78 3.51 6.33
C LEU A 213 16.58 4.98 6.73
N GLY A 214 17.61 5.62 7.29
CA GLY A 214 17.58 7.05 7.59
C GLY A 214 17.42 7.91 6.34
N ALA A 215 18.13 7.58 5.25
CA ALA A 215 17.99 8.24 3.96
C ALA A 215 16.59 8.03 3.37
N ALA A 216 16.03 6.82 3.48
CA ALA A 216 14.66 6.53 3.10
C ALA A 216 13.65 7.36 3.92
N GLN A 217 13.87 7.53 5.22
CA GLN A 217 12.98 8.35 6.05
C GLN A 217 13.03 9.83 5.67
N GLN A 218 14.21 10.39 5.40
CA GLN A 218 14.33 11.75 4.89
C GLN A 218 13.65 11.90 3.52
N TYR A 219 13.78 10.90 2.65
CA TYR A 219 13.11 10.88 1.36
C TYR A 219 11.58 10.87 1.52
N VAL A 220 11.03 10.09 2.46
CA VAL A 220 9.59 10.09 2.78
C VAL A 220 9.14 11.47 3.27
N GLY A 221 9.89 12.12 4.15
CA GLY A 221 9.60 13.49 4.59
C GLY A 221 9.60 14.49 3.43
N TYR A 222 10.57 14.38 2.51
CA TYR A 222 10.58 15.18 1.28
C TYR A 222 9.33 14.96 0.41
N LEU A 223 8.87 13.71 0.28
CA LEU A 223 7.66 13.38 -0.48
C LEU A 223 6.41 14.01 0.14
N ASP A 224 6.27 13.95 1.45
CA ASP A 224 5.10 14.48 2.16
C ASP A 224 5.13 16.02 2.25
N ASP A 225 6.26 16.62 2.64
CA ASP A 225 6.35 18.05 2.93
C ASP A 225 6.54 18.92 1.67
N MET A 226 7.38 18.47 0.73
CA MET A 226 7.79 19.30 -0.41
C MET A 226 7.01 19.01 -1.69
N LEU A 227 6.62 17.74 -1.89
CA LEU A 227 5.80 17.33 -3.04
C LEU A 227 4.32 17.27 -2.73
N GLN A 228 3.92 17.45 -1.45
CA GLN A 228 2.53 17.46 -1.00
C GLN A 228 1.73 16.28 -1.58
N LEU A 229 2.34 15.10 -1.58
CA LEU A 229 1.68 13.91 -2.09
C LEU A 229 0.42 13.65 -1.23
N PRO A 230 -0.73 13.35 -1.85
CA PRO A 230 -1.96 13.15 -1.10
C PRO A 230 -1.81 11.98 -0.13
N GLU A 231 -2.51 12.08 0.99
CA GLU A 231 -2.60 11.01 1.97
C GLU A 231 -3.27 9.78 1.34
N PRO A 232 -2.84 8.57 1.68
CA PRO A 232 -3.48 7.36 1.18
C PRO A 232 -4.90 7.24 1.72
N ILE A 233 -5.83 6.74 0.90
CA ILE A 233 -7.26 6.65 1.18
C ILE A 233 -7.55 5.92 2.49
N PHE A 234 -6.75 4.91 2.83
CA PHE A 234 -6.93 4.14 4.05
C PHE A 234 -6.71 4.95 5.32
N ALA A 235 -6.02 6.10 5.24
CA ALA A 235 -5.85 7.03 6.35
C ALA A 235 -7.15 7.76 6.69
N HIS A 236 -8.09 7.89 5.74
CA HIS A 236 -9.37 8.58 5.92
C HIS A 236 -10.53 7.60 5.82
N GLU A 237 -11.20 7.35 6.95
CA GLU A 237 -12.32 6.38 7.01
C GLU A 237 -13.47 6.78 6.09
N ASP A 238 -13.87 8.05 6.07
CA ASP A 238 -14.97 8.55 5.23
C ASP A 238 -14.69 8.35 3.73
N ARG A 239 -13.45 8.63 3.30
CA ARG A 239 -13.05 8.46 1.90
C ARG A 239 -13.01 6.99 1.52
N LEU A 240 -12.49 6.14 2.41
CA LEU A 240 -12.46 4.70 2.20
C LEU A 240 -13.88 4.12 2.09
N VAL A 241 -14.78 4.48 3.01
CA VAL A 241 -16.20 4.07 2.97
C VAL A 241 -16.84 4.47 1.65
N ARG A 242 -16.63 5.71 1.21
CA ARG A 242 -17.17 6.20 -0.07
C ARG A 242 -16.69 5.34 -1.24
N VAL A 243 -15.39 5.10 -1.36
CA VAL A 243 -14.82 4.29 -2.45
C VAL A 243 -15.32 2.85 -2.40
N ILE A 244 -15.45 2.25 -1.21
CA ILE A 244 -16.01 0.90 -1.07
C ILE A 244 -17.49 0.87 -1.46
N THR A 245 -18.26 1.87 -1.05
CA THR A 245 -19.70 1.99 -1.38
C THR A 245 -19.89 2.11 -2.89
N GLU A 246 -19.17 3.03 -3.53
CA GLU A 246 -19.23 3.20 -4.98
C GLU A 246 -18.78 1.93 -5.73
N SER A 247 -17.74 1.25 -5.23
CA SER A 247 -17.27 -0.01 -5.81
C SER A 247 -18.29 -1.14 -5.65
N ALA A 248 -18.96 -1.22 -4.50
CA ALA A 248 -19.99 -2.21 -4.22
C ALA A 248 -21.25 -1.95 -5.07
N GLN A 249 -21.68 -0.69 -5.19
CA GLN A 249 -22.78 -0.29 -6.07
C GLN A 249 -22.50 -0.64 -7.54
N ARG A 250 -21.29 -0.36 -8.04
CA ARG A 250 -20.89 -0.75 -9.40
C ARG A 250 -20.96 -2.27 -9.60
N LYS A 251 -20.59 -3.05 -8.57
CA LYS A 251 -20.59 -4.52 -8.63
C LYS A 251 -22.01 -5.11 -8.59
N LEU A 252 -22.92 -4.52 -7.83
CA LEU A 252 -24.34 -4.89 -7.77
C LEU A 252 -25.16 -4.31 -8.94
N GLY A 253 -24.63 -3.30 -9.62
CA GLY A 253 -25.31 -2.51 -10.64
C GLY A 253 -25.68 -1.13 -10.10
N ASN A 254 -25.36 -0.08 -10.87
CA ASN A 254 -25.44 1.35 -10.50
C ASN A 254 -26.81 1.84 -9.97
N ARG A 255 -27.85 1.00 -10.01
CA ARG A 255 -29.21 1.31 -9.53
C ARG A 255 -29.50 0.80 -8.12
N THR A 256 -28.53 0.19 -7.44
CA THR A 256 -28.75 -0.41 -6.11
C THR A 256 -28.23 0.56 -5.04
N PRO A 257 -29.05 1.49 -4.50
CA PRO A 257 -28.63 2.35 -3.40
C PRO A 257 -28.27 1.47 -2.20
N LEU A 258 -27.07 1.69 -1.67
CA LEU A 258 -26.54 0.98 -0.51
C LEU A 258 -26.43 1.96 0.65
N HIS A 259 -27.00 1.58 1.79
CA HIS A 259 -26.88 2.32 3.04
C HIS A 259 -25.88 1.61 3.93
N LEU A 260 -24.93 2.37 4.48
CA LEU A 260 -23.97 1.85 5.44
C LEU A 260 -24.70 1.53 6.76
N LEU A 261 -24.65 0.27 7.19
CA LEU A 261 -25.13 -0.15 8.52
C LEU A 261 -24.02 -0.16 9.55
N GLY A 262 -22.79 -0.50 9.13
CA GLY A 262 -21.65 -0.55 10.01
C GLY A 262 -20.35 -0.86 9.28
N MET A 263 -19.24 -0.47 9.88
CA MET A 263 -17.89 -0.72 9.40
C MET A 263 -17.00 -1.20 10.55
N GLU A 264 -16.18 -2.19 10.27
CA GLU A 264 -15.16 -2.68 11.17
C GLU A 264 -13.81 -2.73 10.45
N ARG A 265 -12.76 -2.19 11.06
CA ARG A 265 -11.38 -2.27 10.54
C ARG A 265 -10.75 -3.62 10.83
N LEU A 266 -10.23 -4.25 9.78
CA LEU A 266 -9.50 -5.52 9.88
C LEU A 266 -8.05 -5.29 10.37
N PRO A 267 -7.41 -6.29 11.00
CA PRO A 267 -6.00 -6.22 11.39
C PRO A 267 -5.05 -5.92 10.22
N THR A 268 -5.44 -6.34 9.01
CA THR A 268 -4.72 -6.09 7.75
C THR A 268 -4.82 -4.65 7.26
N GLY A 269 -5.57 -3.76 7.93
CA GLY A 269 -5.80 -2.37 7.52
C GLY A 269 -6.97 -2.19 6.56
N GLY A 270 -7.51 -3.30 6.04
CA GLY A 270 -8.74 -3.31 5.25
C GLY A 270 -10.00 -3.07 6.09
N ALA A 271 -11.15 -3.17 5.44
CA ALA A 271 -12.44 -2.93 6.07
C ALA A 271 -13.42 -4.07 5.82
N LYS A 272 -14.25 -4.34 6.83
CA LYS A 272 -15.43 -5.18 6.74
C LYS A 272 -16.63 -4.25 6.89
N ILE A 273 -17.43 -4.13 5.84
CA ILE A 273 -18.57 -3.22 5.78
C ILE A 273 -19.85 -4.00 5.58
N LEU A 274 -20.86 -3.66 6.37
CA LEU A 274 -22.22 -4.15 6.20
C LEU A 274 -23.07 -3.08 5.53
N PHE A 275 -23.57 -3.38 4.34
CA PHE A 275 -24.51 -2.53 3.63
C PHE A 275 -25.93 -3.10 3.71
N ALA A 276 -26.92 -2.23 3.74
CA ALA A 276 -28.32 -2.56 3.47
C ALA A 276 -28.75 -1.94 2.14
N HIS A 277 -29.40 -2.73 1.31
CA HIS A 277 -30.25 -2.23 0.25
C HIS A 277 -31.70 -2.38 0.73
N TYR A 278 -32.44 -1.28 0.65
CA TYR A 278 -33.87 -1.32 0.86
C TYR A 278 -34.54 -1.14 -0.50
N GLY A 279 -35.25 -2.16 -0.96
CA GLY A 279 -36.01 -2.12 -2.19
C GLY A 279 -37.08 -1.03 -2.18
N ASP A 280 -37.65 -0.76 -3.34
CA ASP A 280 -38.81 0.11 -3.45
C ASP A 280 -40.00 -0.50 -2.69
N PRO A 281 -40.82 0.32 -2.00
CA PRO A 281 -41.97 -0.18 -1.26
C PRO A 281 -42.97 -0.84 -2.21
N GLU A 282 -43.24 -2.13 -2.00
CA GLU A 282 -44.31 -2.85 -2.69
C GLU A 282 -45.58 -2.87 -1.84
N TYR A 283 -46.73 -2.70 -2.47
CA TYR A 283 -48.03 -2.92 -1.81
C TYR A 283 -48.40 -4.40 -1.91
N ARG A 284 -48.59 -5.04 -0.75
CA ARG A 284 -49.09 -6.42 -0.68
C ARG A 284 -50.37 -6.47 0.12
N THR A 285 -51.33 -7.26 -0.32
CA THR A 285 -52.55 -7.53 0.44
C THR A 285 -52.27 -8.56 1.54
N ALA A 286 -52.57 -8.21 2.79
CA ALA A 286 -52.60 -9.17 3.88
C ALA A 286 -53.70 -10.22 3.66
N LYS A 287 -53.67 -11.34 4.39
CA LYS A 287 -54.73 -12.38 4.35
C LYS A 287 -56.15 -11.84 4.61
N ASN A 288 -56.27 -10.63 5.20
CA ASN A 288 -57.53 -9.96 5.51
C ASN A 288 -57.86 -8.80 4.54
N GLY A 289 -57.15 -8.67 3.41
CA GLY A 289 -57.42 -7.65 2.39
C GLY A 289 -56.88 -6.24 2.68
N THR A 290 -56.20 -6.02 3.82
CA THR A 290 -55.55 -4.74 4.10
C THR A 290 -54.24 -4.59 3.30
N PRO A 291 -54.03 -3.46 2.61
CA PRO A 291 -52.76 -3.19 1.93
C PRO A 291 -51.67 -2.90 2.97
N ILE A 292 -50.60 -3.69 2.94
CA ILE A 292 -49.39 -3.49 3.73
C ILE A 292 -48.29 -3.01 2.79
N THR A 293 -47.60 -1.93 3.17
CA THR A 293 -46.39 -1.49 2.49
C THR A 293 -45.21 -2.30 2.99
N VAL A 294 -44.64 -3.10 2.10
CA VAL A 294 -43.54 -4.01 2.43
C VAL A 294 -42.29 -3.54 1.72
N ARG A 295 -41.19 -3.42 2.48
CA ARG A 295 -39.88 -3.08 1.94
C ARG A 295 -38.97 -4.30 2.03
N GLU A 296 -38.43 -4.74 0.91
CA GLU A 296 -37.44 -5.83 0.90
C GLU A 296 -36.10 -5.29 1.39
N GLU A 297 -35.62 -5.79 2.53
CA GLU A 297 -34.30 -5.47 3.08
C GLU A 297 -33.32 -6.59 2.73
N ARG A 298 -32.29 -6.26 1.95
CA ARG A 298 -31.16 -7.14 1.64
C ARG A 298 -29.89 -6.60 2.26
N LYS A 299 -29.13 -7.46 2.94
CA LYS A 299 -27.87 -7.07 3.58
C LYS A 299 -26.69 -7.67 2.86
N TRP A 300 -25.65 -6.88 2.67
CA TRP A 300 -24.44 -7.28 1.97
C TRP A 300 -23.24 -7.06 2.88
N LEU A 301 -22.56 -8.16 3.19
CA LEU A 301 -21.29 -8.14 3.87
C LEU A 301 -20.16 -8.03 2.83
N VAL A 302 -19.44 -6.91 2.86
CA VAL A 302 -18.33 -6.59 1.95
C VAL A 302 -17.03 -6.57 2.74
N VAL A 303 -16.03 -7.30 2.25
CA VAL A 303 -14.68 -7.32 2.81
C VAL A 303 -13.71 -6.74 1.79
N THR A 304 -12.90 -5.77 2.21
CA THR A 304 -11.96 -5.05 1.34
C THR A 304 -10.54 -5.06 1.89
N ASP A 305 -9.56 -4.82 1.02
CA ASP A 305 -8.19 -4.49 1.44
C ASP A 305 -8.10 -3.03 1.94
N GLU A 306 -6.88 -2.61 2.31
CA GLU A 306 -6.63 -1.25 2.80
C GLU A 306 -6.98 -0.20 1.74
N TRP A 307 -6.77 -0.47 0.46
CA TRP A 307 -7.05 0.48 -0.63
C TRP A 307 -8.53 0.52 -1.04
N GLY A 308 -9.39 -0.27 -0.40
CA GLY A 308 -10.82 -0.36 -0.71
C GLY A 308 -11.15 -1.33 -1.84
N ASN A 309 -10.20 -2.17 -2.28
CA ASN A 309 -10.48 -3.21 -3.27
C ASN A 309 -11.33 -4.31 -2.63
N ILE A 310 -12.46 -4.64 -3.26
CA ILE A 310 -13.38 -5.67 -2.76
C ILE A 310 -12.75 -7.07 -2.92
N LEU A 311 -12.39 -7.68 -1.79
CA LEU A 311 -11.87 -9.05 -1.70
C LEU A 311 -13.01 -10.07 -1.73
N SER A 312 -14.10 -9.80 -1.02
CA SER A 312 -15.30 -10.64 -1.03
C SER A 312 -16.56 -9.82 -0.77
N MET A 313 -17.68 -10.30 -1.31
CA MET A 313 -19.00 -9.70 -1.12
C MET A 313 -20.01 -10.84 -1.05
N ARG A 314 -20.78 -10.89 0.04
CA ARG A 314 -21.77 -11.95 0.29
C ARG A 314 -23.05 -11.33 0.81
N GLU A 315 -24.18 -11.86 0.37
CA GLU A 315 -25.47 -11.52 0.95
C GLU A 315 -25.60 -12.19 2.33
N GLU A 316 -26.06 -11.46 3.32
CA GLU A 316 -26.18 -11.94 4.70
C GLU A 316 -27.65 -11.97 5.13
N GLY A 317 -28.15 -13.19 5.42
CA GLY A 317 -29.53 -13.44 5.83
C GLY A 317 -30.49 -13.73 4.67
N LEU A 318 -31.71 -14.14 5.03
CA LEU A 318 -32.85 -14.21 4.10
C LEU A 318 -33.41 -12.79 3.89
N PRO A 319 -33.88 -12.44 2.69
CA PRO A 319 -34.52 -11.16 2.44
C PRO A 319 -35.67 -10.96 3.43
N ARG A 320 -35.59 -9.88 4.23
CA ARG A 320 -36.60 -9.58 5.24
C ARG A 320 -37.59 -8.59 4.66
N LEU A 321 -38.87 -8.89 4.84
CA LEU A 321 -39.97 -7.99 4.52
C LEU A 321 -40.19 -7.09 5.75
N ALA A 322 -39.80 -5.81 5.64
CA ALA A 322 -40.07 -4.82 6.68
C ALA A 322 -41.44 -4.16 6.42
N GLU A 323 -42.34 -4.22 7.40
CA GLU A 323 -43.61 -3.51 7.37
C GLU A 323 -43.37 -2.02 7.64
N VAL A 324 -43.68 -1.17 6.68
CA VAL A 324 -43.57 0.28 6.82
C VAL A 324 -44.89 0.79 7.39
N LYS A 325 -44.90 1.31 8.61
CA LYS A 325 -46.07 2.02 9.13
C LYS A 325 -46.34 3.25 8.25
N PRO A 326 -47.57 3.46 7.77
CA PRO A 326 -47.89 4.65 6.98
C PRO A 326 -47.55 5.90 7.80
N PRO A 327 -47.00 6.96 7.18
CA PRO A 327 -46.79 8.22 7.86
C PRO A 327 -48.13 8.73 8.44
N LYS A 328 -48.13 9.25 9.66
CA LYS A 328 -49.33 9.91 10.23
C LYS A 328 -49.79 10.99 9.26
N GLU A 329 -51.03 10.92 8.80
CA GLU A 329 -51.72 11.82 7.86
C GLU A 329 -51.89 13.27 8.37
N THR A 330 -50.85 13.89 8.94
CA THR A 330 -50.91 15.29 9.41
C THR A 330 -50.15 16.27 8.51
N ALA A 331 -49.80 15.86 7.28
CA ALA A 331 -48.99 16.69 6.37
C ALA A 331 -49.44 16.70 4.90
N LEU A 332 -50.67 16.29 4.58
CA LEU A 332 -51.23 16.35 3.22
C LEU A 332 -52.58 17.08 3.13
N GLN A 333 -52.89 17.96 4.08
CA GLN A 333 -53.98 18.94 3.95
C GLN A 333 -53.43 20.36 4.12
N LYS A 334 -52.59 20.82 3.18
CA LYS A 334 -52.40 22.26 2.94
C LYS A 334 -51.73 22.60 1.60
N VAL A 335 -52.15 21.96 0.51
CA VAL A 335 -51.88 22.48 -0.85
C VAL A 335 -53.09 22.18 -1.73
N GLU A 336 -54.25 22.71 -1.35
CA GLU A 336 -55.39 22.89 -2.26
C GLU A 336 -56.29 23.93 -1.58
N GLY A 337 -56.20 25.19 -2.04
CA GLY A 337 -56.99 26.30 -1.52
C GLY A 337 -56.16 27.48 -1.03
N GLN A 338 -55.47 28.16 -1.95
CA GLN A 338 -55.46 29.63 -2.06
C GLN A 338 -54.82 30.05 -3.38
#